data_AF-A0A4U5NFH7-F1
#
_entry.id   AF-A0A4U5NFH7-F1
#
_cell.length_a   1.000
_cell.length_b   1.000
_cell.length_c   1.000
_cell.angle_alpha   90.00
_cell.angle_beta   90.00
_cell.angle_gamma   90.00
#
_symmetry.space_group_name_H-M   'P 1'
#
loop_
_entity.id
_entity.type
_entity.pdbx_description
1 polymer ?
#
loop_
_entity_poly.entity_id
_entity_poly.type
_entity_poly.pdbx_seq_one_letter_code
_entity_poly.pdbx_strand_id
1 'polypeptide(L)' 'MLKYAWFAAGLLLERPPRFEVPEQFCFQLAITDETCGCEEPPMARCADCERNLCVQHFVFVDHLCVSDVA' A
#
# COMPACT_ATOMS: atom_id res chain seq x y z
N MET A 1 4.19 3.93 -16.38
CA MET A 1 3.34 5.12 -16.63
C MET A 1 2.61 5.14 -17.99
N LEU A 2 2.92 4.25 -18.95
CA LEU A 2 2.28 4.25 -20.29
C LEU A 2 0.85 3.64 -20.33
N LYS A 3 0.48 2.85 -19.31
CA LYS A 3 -0.78 2.10 -19.30
C LYS A 3 -2.03 2.98 -19.42
N TYR A 4 -2.05 4.17 -18.82
CA TYR A 4 -3.21 5.08 -18.95
C TYR A 4 -3.37 5.63 -20.37
N ALA A 5 -2.26 5.98 -21.04
CA ALA A 5 -2.30 6.45 -22.41
C ALA A 5 -2.80 5.35 -23.36
N TRP A 6 -2.37 4.11 -23.14
CA TRP A 6 -2.84 2.95 -23.91
C TRP A 6 -4.32 2.65 -23.68
N PHE A 7 -4.80 2.73 -22.43
CA PHE A 7 -6.23 2.59 -22.14
C PHE A 7 -7.05 3.70 -22.80
N ALA A 8 -6.62 4.95 -22.73
CA ALA A 8 -7.30 6.09 -23.37
C ALA A 8 -7.37 5.94 -24.91
N ALA A 9 -6.37 5.29 -25.52
CA ALA A 9 -6.33 4.97 -26.94
C ALA A 9 -7.12 3.69 -27.32
N GLY A 10 -7.75 3.01 -26.37
CA GLY A 10 -8.49 1.76 -26.59
C GLY A 10 -7.61 0.52 -26.82
N LEU A 11 -6.31 0.62 -26.52
CA LEU A 11 -5.35 -0.48 -26.70
C LEU A 11 -5.37 -1.47 -25.53
N LEU A 12 -6.04 -1.13 -24.43
CA LEU A 12 -6.27 -2.01 -23.28
C LEU A 12 -7.77 -2.14 -23.03
N LEU A 13 -8.24 -3.37 -22.81
CA LEU A 13 -9.62 -3.65 -22.39
C LEU A 13 -9.85 -3.26 -20.93
N GLU A 14 -8.87 -3.55 -20.06
CA GLU A 14 -8.95 -3.26 -18.64
C GLU A 14 -8.36 -1.88 -18.32
N ARG A 15 -9.12 -1.12 -17.54
CA ARG A 15 -8.69 0.19 -17.05
C ARG A 15 -7.60 0.00 -15.99
N PRO A 16 -6.45 0.69 -16.10
CA PRO A 16 -5.46 0.71 -15.03
C PRO A 16 -6.09 1.21 -13.72
N PRO A 17 -5.66 0.72 -12.55
CA PRO A 17 -6.14 1.19 -11.24
C PRO A 17 -6.06 2.71 -11.15
N ARG A 18 -6.90 3.37 -10.35
CA ARG A 18 -6.73 4.81 -10.14
C ARG A 18 -5.41 5.07 -9.42
N PHE A 19 -4.77 6.18 -9.75
CA PHE A 19 -3.63 6.63 -8.98
C PHE A 19 -4.13 7.06 -7.60
N GLU A 20 -3.53 6.49 -6.56
CA GLU A 20 -3.76 6.86 -5.16
C GLU A 20 -2.57 7.67 -4.68
N VAL A 21 -2.83 8.79 -4.01
CA VAL A 21 -1.74 9.56 -3.39
C VAL A 21 -1.23 8.80 -2.16
N PRO A 22 0.05 8.98 -1.76
CA PRO A 22 0.60 8.29 -0.60
C PRO A 22 -0.24 8.49 0.67
N GLU A 23 -0.88 9.65 0.83
CA GLU A 23 -1.75 9.91 1.96
C GLU A 23 -2.96 8.96 2.01
N GLN A 24 -3.62 8.75 0.87
CA GLN A 24 -4.75 7.83 0.74
C GLN A 24 -4.30 6.38 0.91
N PHE A 25 -3.22 5.99 0.21
CA PHE A 25 -2.76 4.60 0.24
C PHE A 25 -2.24 4.20 1.62
N CYS A 26 -1.43 5.05 2.27
CA CYS A 26 -0.75 4.71 3.51
C CYS A 26 -1.61 4.92 4.74
N PHE A 27 -2.51 5.92 4.78
CA PHE A 27 -3.16 6.33 6.04
C PHE A 27 -4.68 6.21 6.04
N GLN A 28 -5.32 5.89 4.90
CA GLN A 28 -6.77 5.68 4.86
C GLN A 28 -7.14 4.26 5.31
N LEU A 29 -6.67 3.89 6.49
CA LEU A 29 -6.99 2.61 7.12
C LEU A 29 -8.48 2.57 7.42
N ALA A 30 -9.21 1.70 6.72
CA ALA A 30 -10.57 1.38 7.10
C ALA A 30 -10.56 0.74 8.49
N ILE A 31 -11.71 0.77 9.18
CA ILE A 31 -11.90 -0.09 10.36
C ILE A 31 -11.82 -1.53 9.83
N THR A 32 -10.67 -2.17 10.05
CA THR A 32 -10.37 -3.54 9.64
C THR A 32 -9.89 -4.31 10.85
N ASP A 33 -10.06 -5.63 10.83
CA ASP A 33 -9.47 -6.53 11.82
C ASP A 33 -7.98 -6.83 11.49
N GLU A 34 -7.41 -6.12 10.51
CA GLU A 34 -6.01 -6.28 10.15
C GLU A 34 -5.11 -5.61 11.17
N THR A 35 -4.02 -6.29 11.54
CA THR A 35 -3.06 -5.83 12.54
C THR A 35 -1.67 -5.70 11.94
N CYS A 36 -0.79 -5.04 12.67
CA CYS A 36 0.63 -5.16 12.41
C CYS A 36 1.08 -6.61 12.71
N GLY A 37 2.20 -7.06 12.15
CA GLY A 37 2.75 -8.41 12.42
C GLY A 37 3.07 -8.69 13.90
N CYS A 38 2.98 -7.69 14.77
CA CYS A 38 3.08 -7.79 16.23
C CYS A 38 1.71 -7.73 16.93
N GLU A 39 0.60 -7.93 16.22
CA GLU A 39 -0.79 -7.93 16.72
C GLU A 39 -1.30 -6.57 17.25
N GLU A 40 -0.50 -5.51 17.14
CA GLU A 40 -0.91 -4.15 17.48
C GLU A 40 -1.78 -3.51 16.39
N PRO A 41 -2.71 -2.60 16.75
CA PRO A 41 -3.50 -1.86 15.78
C PRO A 41 -2.63 -1.08 14.78
N PRO A 42 -2.98 -1.10 13.49
CA PRO A 42 -2.18 -0.44 12.49
C PRO A 42 -2.45 1.07 12.47
N MET A 43 -1.44 1.84 12.10
CA MET A 43 -1.56 3.28 11.87
C MET A 43 -1.21 3.70 10.44
N ALA A 44 -0.43 2.88 9.74
CA ALA A 44 -0.06 3.11 8.35
C ALA A 44 0.09 1.78 7.60
N ARG A 45 -0.06 1.82 6.27
CA ARG A 45 0.29 0.73 5.36
C ARG A 45 1.57 1.10 4.61
N CYS A 46 2.49 0.15 4.48
CA CYS A 46 3.72 0.35 3.72
C CYS A 46 3.42 0.46 2.22
N ALA A 47 3.93 1.50 1.55
CA ALA A 47 3.75 1.69 0.10
C ALA A 47 4.52 0.68 -0.77
N ASP A 48 5.46 -0.08 -0.19
CA ASP A 48 6.32 -1.01 -0.92
C ASP A 48 5.88 -2.46 -0.72
N CYS A 49 5.84 -2.95 0.52
CA CYS A 49 5.44 -4.33 0.82
C CYS A 49 3.96 -4.50 1.17
N GLU A 50 3.19 -3.40 1.18
CA GLU A 50 1.75 -3.38 1.46
C GLU A 50 1.32 -3.87 2.86
N ARG A 51 2.26 -4.14 3.77
CA ARG A 51 1.98 -4.57 5.14
C ARG A 51 1.53 -3.41 6.02
N ASN A 52 0.67 -3.73 6.98
CA ASN A 52 0.22 -2.80 8.01
C ASN A 52 1.27 -2.64 9.12
N LEU A 53 1.48 -1.40 9.53
CA LEU A 53 2.49 -0.97 10.49
C LEU A 53 1.80 -0.26 11.65
N CYS A 54 2.07 -0.71 12.87
CA CYS A 54 1.72 0.03 14.08
C CYS A 54 2.70 1.20 14.31
N VAL A 55 2.42 2.04 15.31
CA VAL A 55 3.29 3.17 15.67
C VAL A 55 4.74 2.77 15.88
N GLN A 56 4.97 1.64 16.55
CA GLN A 56 6.32 1.15 16.82
C GLN A 56 7.08 0.85 15.53
N HIS A 57 6.47 0.11 14.60
CA HIS A 57 7.10 -0.30 13.34
C HIS A 57 7.07 0.77 12.25
N PHE A 58 6.34 1.87 12.45
CA PHE A 58 6.33 3.00 11.52
C PHE A 58 7.27 4.14 11.95
N VAL A 59 7.32 4.45 13.25
CA VAL A 59 8.02 5.64 13.78
C VAL A 59 9.32 5.32 14.49
N PHE A 60 9.33 4.24 15.28
CA PHE A 60 10.41 3.99 16.25
C PHE A 60 11.38 2.89 15.82
N VAL A 61 10.92 1.96 14.99
CA VAL A 61 11.72 0.87 14.43
C VAL A 61 11.68 1.00 12.92
N ASP A 62 12.84 0.91 12.26
CA ASP A 62 12.90 0.86 10.81
C ASP A 62 12.16 -0.38 10.31
N HIS A 63 11.07 -0.15 9.57
CA HIS A 63 10.39 -1.20 8.84
C HIS A 63 11.24 -1.63 7.65
N LEU A 64 12.01 -2.72 7.83
CA LEU A 64 12.75 -3.35 6.74
C LEU A 64 11.79 -4.21 5.91
N CYS A 65 11.41 -3.72 4.73
CA CYS A 65 10.61 -4.49 3.78
C CYS A 65 11.39 -5.74 3.37
N VAL A 66 10.99 -6.90 3.90
CA VAL A 66 11.44 -8.18 3.35
C VAL A 66 10.59 -8.40 2.10
N SER A 67 11.18 -8.12 0.95
CA SER A 67 10.56 -8.45 -0.33
C SER A 67 10.57 -9.97 -0.44
N ASP A 68 9.40 -10.60 -0.28
CA ASP A 68 9.20 -11.99 -0.65
C ASP A 68 9.25 -12.07 -2.18
N VAL A 69 10.48 -12.08 -2.73
CA VAL A 69 10.71 -12.40 -4.13
C VAL A 69 10.52 -13.91 -4.27
N ALA A 70 9.33 -14.32 -4.68
CA ALA A 70 9.01 -15.67 -5.16
C ALA A 70 8.65 -15.61 -6.65
#